data_AF-N9E888-F1
#
_entry.id   AF-N9E888-F1
#
_cell.length_a   1.000
_cell.length_b   1.000
_cell.length_c   1.000
_cell.angle_alpha   90.00
_cell.angle_beta   90.00
_cell.angle_gamma   90.00
#
_symmetry.space_group_name_H-M   'P 1'
#
loop_
_entity.id
_entity.type
_entity.pdbx_description
1 polymer ?
#
loop_
_entity_poly.entity_id
_entity_poly.type
_entity_poly.pdbx_seq_one_letter_code
_entity_poly.pdbx_strand_id
1 'polypeptide(L)'
;MSDNFDEQSAVIAERFKNEMSKNKFAAKTTSREIGAHENTLGNYIRGKVPDQWVYLAKLHEKGIDIRYVILGIDPDYAGLTSEESLLLKAYRQLSPEAQTALLGFTKVVAKELEK
;
A
#
# COMPACT_ATOMS: atom_id res chain seq x y z
N MET A 1 11.36 -27.43 -0.29
CA MET A 1 11.13 -26.09 -0.91
C MET A 1 9.64 -25.76 -1.05
N SER A 2 8.73 -26.75 -1.07
CA SER A 2 7.27 -26.57 -1.13
C SER A 2 6.68 -25.94 0.13
N ASP A 3 7.12 -26.37 1.31
CA ASP A 3 6.38 -26.08 2.55
C ASP A 3 6.35 -24.58 2.89
N ASN A 4 7.47 -23.88 2.65
CA ASN A 4 7.56 -22.43 2.82
C ASN A 4 6.78 -21.64 1.75
N PHE A 5 6.57 -22.23 0.56
CA PHE A 5 5.81 -21.57 -0.50
C PHE A 5 4.30 -21.61 -0.20
N ASP A 6 3.79 -22.77 0.18
CA ASP A 6 2.37 -22.96 0.48
C ASP A 6 1.95 -22.17 1.74
N GLU A 7 2.81 -22.13 2.76
CA GLU A 7 2.59 -21.30 3.95
C GLU A 7 2.54 -19.81 3.60
N GLN A 8 3.50 -19.32 2.81
CA GLN A 8 3.54 -17.91 2.39
C GLN A 8 2.32 -17.55 1.52
N SER A 9 1.88 -18.46 0.66
CA SER A 9 0.66 -18.30 -0.14
C SER A 9 -0.59 -18.17 0.74
N ALA A 10 -0.73 -19.02 1.76
CA ALA A 10 -1.83 -18.96 2.72
C ALA A 10 -1.85 -17.64 3.51
N VAL A 11 -0.69 -17.18 3.98
CA VAL A 11 -0.56 -15.90 4.69
C VAL A 11 -0.97 -14.73 3.80
N ILE A 12 -0.54 -14.71 2.54
CA ILE A 12 -0.91 -13.66 1.58
C ILE A 12 -2.41 -13.69 1.30
N ALA A 13 -3.00 -14.86 1.09
CA ALA A 13 -4.43 -14.99 0.84
C ALA A 13 -5.28 -14.48 2.02
N GLU A 14 -4.87 -14.78 3.25
CA GLU A 14 -5.55 -14.30 4.45
C GLU A 14 -5.45 -12.77 4.58
N ARG A 15 -4.29 -12.18 4.31
CA ARG A 15 -4.13 -10.71 4.26
C ARG A 15 -5.04 -10.08 3.20
N PHE A 16 -5.09 -10.66 2.00
CA PHE A 16 -5.95 -10.17 0.92
C PHE A 16 -7.43 -10.23 1.30
N LYS A 17 -7.87 -11.35 1.88
CA LYS A 17 -9.24 -11.52 2.37
C LYS A 17 -9.59 -10.48 3.45
N ASN A 18 -8.69 -10.23 4.40
CA ASN A 18 -8.89 -9.25 5.45
C ASN A 18 -9.01 -7.82 4.91
N GLU A 19 -8.19 -7.47 3.92
CA GLU A 19 -8.28 -6.15 3.27
C GLU A 19 -9.58 -5.96 2.50
N MET A 20 -10.02 -6.97 1.74
CA MET A 20 -11.32 -6.95 1.05
C MET A 20 -12.49 -6.79 2.04
N SER A 21 -12.44 -7.52 3.16
CA SER A 21 -13.47 -7.47 4.21
C SER A 21 -13.52 -6.11 4.92
N LYS A 22 -12.34 -5.60 5.33
CA LYS A 22 -12.20 -4.31 6.03
C LYS A 22 -12.79 -3.14 5.23
N ASN A 23 -12.55 -3.13 3.92
CA ASN A 23 -13.04 -2.09 3.02
C ASN A 23 -14.43 -2.40 2.43
N LYS A 24 -15.07 -3.50 2.84
CA LYS A 24 -16.41 -3.94 2.41
C LYS A 24 -16.52 -4.14 0.89
N PHE A 25 -15.44 -4.56 0.23
CA PHE A 25 -15.43 -4.84 -1.19
C PHE A 25 -16.13 -6.17 -1.53
N ALA A 26 -17.09 -6.12 -2.46
CA ALA A 26 -17.72 -7.33 -2.98
C ALA A 26 -16.85 -7.96 -4.08
N ALA A 27 -16.37 -9.19 -3.87
CA ALA A 27 -15.40 -9.84 -4.75
C ALA A 27 -15.82 -9.87 -6.23
N LYS A 28 -17.09 -10.21 -6.51
CA LYS A 28 -17.62 -10.28 -7.88
C LYS A 28 -17.60 -8.93 -8.58
N THR A 29 -18.13 -7.89 -7.91
CA THR A 29 -18.19 -6.53 -8.44
C THR A 29 -16.79 -5.96 -8.64
N THR A 30 -15.95 -6.06 -7.60
CA THR A 30 -14.57 -5.55 -7.62
C THR A 30 -13.75 -6.23 -8.71
N SER A 31 -13.93 -7.55 -8.93
CA SER A 31 -13.26 -8.26 -10.03
C SER A 31 -13.57 -7.63 -11.39
N ARG A 32 -14.85 -7.29 -11.64
CA ARG A 32 -15.27 -6.67 -12.90
C ARG A 32 -14.73 -5.25 -13.04
N GLU A 33 -14.75 -4.47 -11.96
CA GLU A 33 -14.26 -3.08 -11.94
C GLU A 33 -12.77 -2.99 -12.28
N ILE A 34 -11.97 -3.96 -11.86
CA ILE A 34 -10.54 -4.04 -12.18
C ILE A 34 -10.24 -4.76 -13.50
N GLY A 35 -11.26 -5.11 -14.30
CA GLY A 35 -11.09 -5.78 -15.59
C GLY A 35 -10.74 -7.27 -15.51
N ALA A 36 -10.92 -7.93 -14.36
CA ALA A 36 -10.71 -9.35 -14.17
C ALA A 36 -12.00 -10.16 -14.41
N HIS A 37 -11.85 -11.47 -14.64
CA HIS A 37 -13.00 -12.38 -14.67
C HIS A 37 -13.75 -12.34 -13.33
N GLU A 38 -15.08 -12.42 -13.33
CA GLU A 38 -15.93 -12.18 -12.14
C GLU A 38 -15.64 -13.07 -10.92
N ASN A 39 -15.00 -14.23 -11.15
CA ASN A 39 -14.64 -15.19 -10.11
C ASN A 39 -13.18 -15.03 -9.60
N THR A 40 -12.40 -14.10 -10.16
CA THR A 40 -10.96 -13.99 -9.90
C THR A 40 -10.67 -13.69 -8.43
N LEU A 41 -11.22 -12.60 -7.89
CA LEU A 41 -10.98 -12.24 -6.49
C LEU A 41 -11.67 -13.23 -5.52
N GLY A 42 -12.77 -13.86 -5.94
CA GLY A 42 -13.40 -14.93 -5.19
C GLY A 42 -12.55 -16.20 -5.07
N ASN A 43 -11.68 -16.47 -6.06
CA ASN A 43 -10.68 -17.53 -5.95
C ASN A 43 -9.58 -17.14 -4.97
N TYR A 44 -9.11 -15.89 -5.01
CA TYR A 44 -8.06 -15.39 -4.12
C TYR A 44 -8.49 -15.43 -2.65
N ILE A 45 -9.73 -15.00 -2.34
CA ILE A 45 -10.31 -15.10 -0.99
C ILE A 45 -10.39 -16.54 -0.47
N ARG A 46 -10.53 -17.53 -1.38
CA ARG A 46 -10.56 -18.96 -1.04
C ARG A 46 -9.17 -19.60 -0.99
N GLY A 47 -8.11 -18.80 -0.90
CA GLY A 47 -6.74 -19.28 -0.77
C GLY A 47 -6.04 -19.57 -2.10
N LYS A 48 -6.71 -19.39 -3.24
CA LYS A 48 -6.12 -19.67 -4.58
C LYS A 48 -5.47 -18.42 -5.18
N VAL A 49 -4.56 -17.80 -4.42
CA VAL A 49 -3.81 -16.63 -4.90
C VAL A 49 -2.76 -17.05 -5.96
N PRO A 50 -2.36 -16.16 -6.87
CA PRO A 50 -1.35 -16.47 -7.88
C PRO A 50 0.04 -16.64 -7.26
N ASP A 51 0.83 -17.58 -7.79
CA ASP A 51 2.22 -17.83 -7.36
C ASP A 51 3.10 -16.59 -7.46
N GLN A 52 2.80 -15.70 -8.41
CA GLN A 52 3.49 -14.43 -8.60
C GLN A 52 3.45 -13.55 -7.34
N TRP A 53 2.38 -13.62 -6.54
CA TRP A 53 2.31 -12.85 -5.29
C TRP A 53 3.34 -13.34 -4.27
N VAL A 54 3.58 -14.65 -4.22
CA VAL A 54 4.62 -15.26 -3.38
C VAL A 54 6.00 -14.87 -3.87
N TYR A 55 6.23 -14.85 -5.19
CA TYR A 55 7.52 -14.39 -5.75
C TYR A 55 7.80 -12.92 -5.43
N LEU A 56 6.78 -12.07 -5.51
CA LEU A 56 6.89 -10.67 -5.10
C LEU A 56 7.24 -10.54 -3.61
N ALA A 57 6.59 -11.31 -2.74
CA ALA A 57 6.94 -11.34 -1.32
C ALA A 57 8.39 -11.77 -1.07
N LYS A 58 8.89 -12.78 -1.79
CA LYS A 58 10.30 -13.22 -1.71
C LYS A 58 11.29 -12.19 -2.24
N LEU A 59 10.94 -11.44 -3.29
CA LEU A 59 11.76 -10.32 -3.76
C LEU A 59 11.82 -9.22 -2.70
N HIS A 60 10.71 -8.95 -2.00
CA HIS A 60 10.70 -8.03 -0.87
C HIS A 60 11.63 -8.45 0.26
N GLU A 61 11.68 -9.74 0.61
CA GLU A 61 12.62 -10.30 1.59
C GLU A 61 14.10 -10.09 1.20
N LYS A 62 14.39 -9.88 -0.09
CA LYS A 62 15.73 -9.55 -0.59
C LYS A 62 16.03 -8.05 -0.59
N GLY A 63 15.12 -7.22 -0.09
CA GLY A 63 15.28 -5.76 0.01
C GLY A 63 14.79 -4.98 -1.20
N ILE A 64 14.09 -5.62 -2.15
CA ILE A 64 13.46 -4.91 -3.27
C ILE A 64 12.13 -4.30 -2.80
N ASP A 65 11.92 -3.00 -2.98
CA ASP A 65 10.62 -2.39 -2.67
C ASP A 65 9.61 -2.70 -3.79
N ILE A 66 8.77 -3.69 -3.52
CA ILE A 66 7.73 -4.14 -4.46
C ILE A 66 6.63 -3.10 -4.65
N ARG A 67 6.37 -2.23 -3.67
CA ARG A 67 5.39 -1.15 -3.81
C ARG A 67 5.91 -0.12 -4.81
N TYR A 68 7.20 0.19 -4.78
CA TYR A 68 7.82 1.02 -5.81
C TYR A 68 7.74 0.35 -7.18
N VAL A 69 8.09 -0.94 -7.27
CA VAL A 69 8.07 -1.68 -8.55
C VAL A 69 6.67 -1.76 -9.17
N ILE A 70 5.63 -2.02 -8.38
CA ILE A 70 4.26 -2.22 -8.88
C ILE A 70 3.47 -0.91 -8.98
N LEU A 71 3.65 -0.01 -8.01
CA LEU A 71 2.78 1.17 -7.83
C LEU A 71 3.52 2.49 -8.10
N GLY A 72 4.84 2.47 -8.32
CA GLY A 72 5.65 3.69 -8.47
C GLY A 72 5.73 4.53 -7.19
N ILE A 73 5.29 3.99 -6.05
CA ILE A 73 5.34 4.67 -4.76
C ILE A 73 6.78 4.62 -4.28
N ASP A 74 7.45 5.77 -4.36
CA ASP A 74 8.81 5.94 -3.90
C ASP A 74 8.92 5.57 -2.40
N PRO A 75 9.87 4.69 -2.02
CA PRO A 75 10.02 4.22 -0.63
C PRO A 75 10.18 5.35 0.38
N ASP A 76 10.72 6.50 -0.04
CA ASP A 76 10.87 7.69 0.82
C ASP A 76 9.53 8.35 1.19
N TYR A 77 8.43 7.95 0.53
CA TYR A 77 7.08 8.49 0.66
C TYR A 77 6.04 7.40 0.98
N ALA A 78 6.49 6.19 1.29
CA ALA A 78 5.58 5.09 1.58
C ALA A 78 4.70 5.37 2.81
N GLY A 79 3.38 5.32 2.63
CA GLY A 79 2.39 5.64 3.66
C GLY A 79 1.83 7.06 3.58
N LEU A 80 2.34 7.88 2.65
CA LEU A 80 1.78 9.19 2.33
C LEU A 80 0.77 9.06 1.18
N THR A 81 -0.32 9.82 1.23
CA THR A 81 -1.17 10.06 0.07
C THR A 81 -0.38 10.78 -1.03
N SER A 82 -0.92 10.86 -2.25
CA SER A 82 -0.29 11.61 -3.34
C SER A 82 -0.11 13.10 -2.99
N GLU A 83 -1.06 13.67 -2.25
CA GLU A 83 -1.02 15.05 -1.77
C GLU A 83 0.05 15.24 -0.70
N GLU A 84 0.13 14.32 0.26
CA GLU A 84 1.16 14.33 1.30
C GLU A 84 2.58 14.13 0.74
N SER A 85 2.72 13.29 -0.29
CA SER A 85 3.98 13.06 -1.00
C SER A 85 4.44 14.33 -1.73
N LEU A 86 3.51 15.01 -2.41
CA LEU A 86 3.78 16.29 -3.09
C LEU A 86 4.18 17.37 -2.08
N LEU A 87 3.46 17.47 -0.96
CA LEU A 87 3.75 18.41 0.11
C LEU A 87 5.15 18.19 0.68
N LEU A 88 5.52 16.94 0.99
CA LEU A 88 6.84 16.59 1.52
C LEU A 88 7.95 16.89 0.51
N LYS A 89 7.73 16.57 -0.76
CA LYS A 89 8.69 16.86 -1.84
C LYS A 89 8.91 18.37 -1.99
N ALA A 90 7.84 19.16 -1.98
CA ALA A 90 7.92 20.62 -2.05
C ALA A 90 8.65 21.18 -0.82
N TYR A 91 8.30 20.72 0.39
CA TYR A 91 8.92 21.16 1.64
C TYR A 91 10.46 20.97 1.63
N ARG A 92 10.94 19.79 1.17
CA ARG A 92 12.38 19.50 1.10
C ARG A 92 13.16 20.41 0.14
N GLN A 93 12.50 21.07 -0.79
CA GLN A 93 13.11 21.98 -1.78
C GLN A 93 13.02 23.46 -1.39
N LEU A 94 12.28 23.79 -0.32
CA LEU A 94 12.15 25.16 0.19
C LEU A 94 13.46 25.65 0.82
N SER A 95 13.63 26.98 0.87
CA SER A 95 14.69 27.60 1.68
C SER A 95 14.46 27.34 3.18
N PRO A 96 15.50 27.42 4.03
CA PRO A 96 15.36 27.23 5.47
C PRO A 96 14.31 28.15 6.11
N GLU A 97 14.19 29.38 5.64
CA GLU A 97 13.22 30.37 6.13
C GLU A 97 11.80 29.93 5.79
N ALA A 98 11.57 29.47 4.56
CA ALA A 98 10.28 29.00 4.10
C ALA A 98 9.86 27.67 4.78
N GLN A 99 10.81 26.77 5.03
CA GLN A 99 10.56 25.57 5.84
C GLN A 99 10.14 25.94 7.27
N THR A 100 10.83 26.89 7.89
CA THR A 100 10.53 27.35 9.25
C THR A 100 9.15 27.99 9.33
N ALA A 101 8.77 28.80 8.34
CA ALA A 101 7.44 29.41 8.27
C ALA A 101 6.34 28.34 8.15
N LEU A 102 6.51 27.36 7.26
CA LEU A 102 5.54 26.27 7.09
C LEU A 102 5.40 25.44 8.38
N LEU A 103 6.52 25.04 9.00
CA LEU A 103 6.51 24.33 10.28
C LEU A 103 5.82 25.14 11.38
N GLY A 104 6.04 26.45 11.43
CA GLY A 104 5.38 27.34 12.37
C GLY A 104 3.87 27.31 12.21
N PHE A 105 3.38 27.43 10.97
CA PHE A 105 1.96 27.31 10.65
C PHE A 105 1.39 25.94 11.06
N THR A 106 2.05 24.84 10.69
CA THR A 106 1.59 23.48 11.02
C THR A 106 1.49 23.26 12.54
N LYS A 107 2.42 23.80 13.33
CA LYS A 107 2.38 23.72 14.80
C LYS A 107 1.18 24.45 15.40
N VAL A 108 0.81 25.60 14.84
CA VAL A 108 -0.38 26.34 15.30
C VAL A 108 -1.63 25.52 15.04
N VAL A 109 -1.80 24.99 13.82
CA VAL A 109 -2.94 24.16 13.44
C VAL A 109 -3.01 22.90 14.31
N ALA A 110 -1.89 22.21 14.53
CA ALA A 110 -1.85 21.00 15.37
C ALA A 110 -2.32 21.29 16.80
N LYS A 111 -1.87 22.40 17.39
CA LYS A 111 -2.27 22.83 18.74
C LYS A 111 -3.75 23.20 18.84
N GLU A 112 -4.36 23.68 17.75
CA GLU A 112 -5.80 23.97 17.70
C GLU A 112 -6.65 22.70 17.63
N LEU A 113 -6.16 21.65 16.96
CA LEU A 113 -6.85 20.36 16.84
C LEU A 113 -6.79 19.51 18.12
N GLU A 114 -5.82 19.77 19.01
CA GLU A 114 -5.68 19.09 20.31
C GLU A 114 -6.61 19.65 21.41
N LYS A 115 -7.41 20.68 21.11
CA LYS A 115 -8.39 21.29 22.03
C LYS A 115 -9.80 20.73 21.83
#